data_AF-A0A0C2F8I6-F1
#
_entry.id   AF-A0A0C2F8I6-F1
#
_cell.length_a   1.000
_cell.length_b   1.000
_cell.length_c   1.000
_cell.angle_alpha   90.00
_cell.angle_beta   90.00
_cell.angle_gamma   90.00
#
_symmetry.space_group_name_H-M   'P 1'
#
loop_
_entity.id
_entity.type
_entity.pdbx_description
1 polymer ?
#
loop_
_entity_poly.entity_id
_entity_poly.type
_entity_poly.pdbx_seq_one_letter_code
_entity_poly.pdbx_strand_id
1 'polypeptide(L)'
;MYAKIESERLLYIRLNQRKLRVDDYIHLRDAVANDGNSTDVGRLVILPATFTGSPRHMHEYAQDAMLYVRTCGRPDLFITFTCNPEWTEIKEELLEGQTPSDRHDLIARVFKQKLTKFMDVITKSHIYGETRCWLYSVEWQKRGLPHAHILIWLKDKIHPTQIDSIISAEIPNPDQDPGLFDVITKNMIHGPCGPLNPNSPCMKDRKCTKRYPREFIQETQTGNDGYPLYRRRRPEEGGFTAIVRVRTNNQQTEIEVDNRWVVPYSPLLSKMFEAHINVEYCNSVKSIKYICKYVNKGSDMAVFRLENENGALDEIMQYLMGRYASTNEGVWHILSFPIHERYPPVVHLSVHLENGQRVYFTADNAEERAANPPNTTLTAFFQLCQQDAFARTLLYPEVPKYYTWNATRKVFCKRKQGAAVPGSDVRASDALGRVYTVHPNNDECYFLRLLLHTVRGPTSFTDLKTVDGEVCETYREACQRRGLLENDQHWDTTLAEACLTCFPSQLRSLFAIIITSCAPSNPQSLWEKYKESLSEDILREQRRTNPEVNFCAEIFNQALILLED
;
A
#
# COMPACT_ATOMS: atom_id res chain seq x y z
N MET A 1 -19.60 -0.89 25.87
CA MET A 1 -18.41 -1.58 26.43
C MET A 1 -17.14 -1.22 25.67
N TYR A 2 -17.05 -1.50 24.37
CA TYR A 2 -15.87 -1.20 23.53
C TYR A 2 -15.37 0.25 23.69
N ALA A 3 -16.25 1.24 23.57
CA ALA A 3 -15.88 2.65 23.73
C ALA A 3 -15.17 2.95 25.07
N LYS A 4 -15.57 2.29 26.18
CA LYS A 4 -14.87 2.46 27.47
C LYS A 4 -13.47 1.84 27.43
N ILE A 5 -13.35 0.62 26.90
CA ILE A 5 -12.06 -0.08 26.76
C ILE A 5 -11.11 0.76 25.91
N GLU A 6 -11.60 1.28 24.78
CA GLU A 6 -10.81 2.09 23.87
C GLU A 6 -10.42 3.42 24.50
N SER A 7 -11.34 4.10 25.20
CA SER A 7 -11.02 5.31 25.97
C SER A 7 -9.96 5.09 27.04
N GLU A 8 -10.00 3.98 27.78
CA GLU A 8 -8.96 3.64 28.77
C GLU A 8 -7.61 3.35 28.11
N ARG A 9 -7.59 2.66 26.97
CA ARG A 9 -6.36 2.44 26.17
C ARG A 9 -5.78 3.77 25.68
N LEU A 10 -6.62 4.66 25.16
CA LEU A 10 -6.22 5.99 24.72
C LEU A 10 -5.73 6.86 25.89
N LEU A 11 -6.40 6.79 27.04
CA LEU A 11 -5.98 7.49 28.25
C LEU A 11 -4.61 6.99 28.72
N TYR A 12 -4.39 5.67 28.73
CA TYR A 12 -3.08 5.11 29.01
C TYR A 12 -2.03 5.65 28.05
N ILE A 13 -2.33 5.69 26.74
CA ILE A 13 -1.42 6.23 25.72
C ILE A 13 -1.10 7.70 26.00
N ARG A 14 -2.11 8.53 26.28
CA ARG A 14 -1.95 9.95 26.61
C ARG A 14 -1.07 10.17 27.84
N LEU A 15 -1.26 9.36 28.88
CA LEU A 15 -0.53 9.50 30.15
C LEU A 15 0.88 8.87 30.11
N ASN A 16 1.16 8.00 29.14
CA ASN A 16 2.41 7.24 29.06
C ASN A 16 3.21 7.47 27.77
N GLN A 17 3.02 8.59 27.06
CA GLN A 17 3.71 8.94 25.81
C GLN A 17 5.23 8.71 25.87
N ARG A 18 5.87 9.15 26.96
CA ARG A 18 7.32 8.97 27.20
C ARG A 18 7.73 7.49 27.27
N LYS A 19 6.91 6.64 27.90
CA LYS A 19 7.19 5.19 28.03
C LYS A 19 6.91 4.43 26.74
N LEU A 20 5.94 4.91 25.95
CA LEU A 20 5.52 4.33 24.68
C LEU A 20 6.42 4.70 23.49
N ARG A 21 7.53 5.41 23.75
CA ARG A 21 8.56 5.78 22.75
C ARG A 21 7.96 6.59 21.60
N VAL A 22 7.07 7.48 21.96
CA VAL A 22 6.18 8.13 21.01
C VAL A 22 6.92 9.16 20.14
N ASP A 23 8.06 9.63 20.60
CA ASP A 23 8.93 10.50 19.82
C ASP A 23 9.47 9.79 18.57
N ASP A 24 9.63 8.46 18.54
CA ASP A 24 10.04 7.65 17.35
C ASP A 24 9.15 7.91 16.15
N TYR A 25 7.90 8.29 16.41
CA TYR A 25 6.92 8.54 15.38
C TYR A 25 7.05 9.91 14.72
N ILE A 26 7.83 10.84 15.30
CA ILE A 26 8.02 12.19 14.76
C ILE A 26 8.67 12.15 13.38
N HIS A 27 9.72 11.36 13.10
CA HIS A 27 10.20 11.25 11.70
C HIS A 27 9.28 10.46 10.77
N LEU A 28 8.38 9.60 11.28
CA LEU A 28 7.33 9.06 10.41
C LEU A 28 6.36 10.19 10.04
N ARG A 29 6.03 11.07 10.98
CA ARG A 29 5.29 12.30 10.71
C ARG A 29 6.07 13.20 9.74
N ASP A 30 7.36 13.45 9.92
CA ASP A 30 8.18 14.26 9.00
C ASP A 30 8.31 13.60 7.61
N ALA A 31 8.29 12.26 7.53
CA ALA A 31 8.23 11.52 6.28
C ALA A 31 6.82 11.51 5.62
N VAL A 32 5.77 11.73 6.41
CA VAL A 32 4.36 11.71 5.99
C VAL A 32 3.79 13.12 5.75
N ALA A 33 4.34 14.15 6.40
CA ALA A 33 3.76 15.48 6.55
C ALA A 33 4.58 16.59 5.88
N ASN A 34 5.22 16.33 4.73
CA ASN A 34 5.79 17.38 3.88
C ASN A 34 4.74 18.31 3.21
N ASP A 35 3.60 18.54 3.89
CA ASP A 35 2.60 19.60 3.62
C ASP A 35 2.16 20.31 4.93
N GLY A 36 2.86 20.13 6.06
CA GLY A 36 2.51 20.73 7.36
C GLY A 36 3.64 21.55 7.98
N ASN A 37 3.34 22.80 8.36
CA ASN A 37 4.27 23.76 8.96
C ASN A 37 4.94 23.22 10.24
N SER A 38 6.23 23.47 10.39
CA SER A 38 7.09 23.02 11.51
C SER A 38 6.83 23.74 12.85
N THR A 39 5.77 24.53 12.96
CA THR A 39 5.52 25.45 14.08
C THR A 39 4.41 25.03 15.06
N ASP A 40 3.76 23.88 14.89
CA ASP A 40 2.70 23.41 15.81
C ASP A 40 3.26 22.74 17.07
N VAL A 41 4.06 23.48 17.84
CA VAL A 41 4.58 23.06 19.16
C VAL A 41 3.52 23.32 20.24
N GLY A 42 2.39 22.62 20.15
CA GLY A 42 1.53 22.32 21.30
C GLY A 42 1.97 21.01 21.98
N ARG A 43 1.35 20.62 23.11
CA ARG A 43 1.53 19.28 23.69
C ARG A 43 1.03 18.22 22.68
N LEU A 44 1.94 17.71 21.87
CA LEU A 44 1.68 16.75 20.82
C LEU A 44 1.41 15.36 21.44
N VAL A 45 0.19 14.85 21.30
CA VAL A 45 -0.16 13.47 21.69
C VAL A 45 -0.28 12.63 20.42
N ILE A 46 0.46 11.53 20.36
CA ILE A 46 0.69 10.72 19.16
C ILE A 46 0.30 9.25 19.44
N LEU A 47 -0.45 8.63 18.53
CA LEU A 47 -0.95 7.26 18.65
C LEU A 47 -0.03 6.21 18.03
N PRO A 48 0.63 5.30 18.76
CA PRO A 48 1.69 4.43 18.21
C PRO A 48 1.27 3.59 16.99
N ALA A 49 2.23 3.16 16.17
CA ALA A 49 1.96 2.28 15.02
C ALA A 49 1.42 0.90 15.43
N THR A 50 1.64 0.51 16.69
CA THR A 50 1.05 -0.69 17.30
C THR A 50 -0.44 -0.53 17.65
N PHE A 51 -0.96 0.69 17.61
CA PHE A 51 -2.36 0.97 17.86
C PHE A 51 -3.14 0.91 16.54
N THR A 52 -3.99 -0.11 16.41
CA THR A 52 -4.77 -0.37 15.20
C THR A 52 -5.60 0.84 14.81
N GLY A 53 -5.48 1.28 13.56
CA GLY A 53 -6.20 2.45 13.03
C GLY A 53 -5.53 3.79 13.30
N SER A 54 -4.38 3.83 13.97
CA SER A 54 -3.56 5.06 14.01
C SER A 54 -3.06 5.42 12.60
N PRO A 55 -2.78 6.71 12.31
CA PRO A 55 -2.24 7.13 11.01
C PRO A 55 -1.02 6.29 10.58
N ARG A 56 -0.20 5.92 11.55
CA ARG A 56 1.07 5.22 11.34
C ARG A 56 0.85 3.74 11.14
N HIS A 57 -0.05 3.13 11.88
CA HIS A 57 -0.49 1.76 11.62
C HIS A 57 -1.00 1.60 10.17
N MET A 58 -1.85 2.52 9.71
CA MET A 58 -2.38 2.51 8.33
C MET A 58 -1.28 2.72 7.30
N HIS A 59 -0.40 3.70 7.52
CA HIS A 59 0.73 3.97 6.64
C HIS A 59 1.65 2.76 6.49
N GLU A 60 2.07 2.15 7.62
CA GLU A 60 2.95 0.98 7.61
C GLU A 60 2.31 -0.19 6.87
N TYR A 61 1.00 -0.43 7.05
CA TYR A 61 0.31 -1.50 6.33
C TYR A 61 0.21 -1.20 4.82
N ALA A 62 0.01 0.05 4.41
CA ALA A 62 0.04 0.44 3.01
C ALA A 62 1.44 0.25 2.39
N GLN A 63 2.51 0.61 3.10
CA GLN A 63 3.89 0.37 2.67
C GLN A 63 4.21 -1.13 2.60
N ASP A 64 3.71 -1.92 3.55
CA ASP A 64 3.85 -3.38 3.53
C ASP A 64 3.15 -3.98 2.29
N ALA A 65 1.94 -3.52 1.96
CA ALA A 65 1.25 -3.93 0.73
C ALA A 65 2.08 -3.63 -0.53
N MET A 66 2.72 -2.46 -0.61
CA MET A 66 3.62 -2.11 -1.73
C MET A 66 4.86 -3.00 -1.79
N LEU A 67 5.39 -3.46 -0.65
CA LEU A 67 6.51 -4.41 -0.63
C LEU A 67 6.14 -5.74 -1.28
N TYR A 68 4.93 -6.28 -1.02
CA TYR A 68 4.47 -7.51 -1.70
C TYR A 68 4.41 -7.32 -3.21
N VAL A 69 3.95 -6.16 -3.66
CA VAL A 69 3.87 -5.86 -5.09
C VAL A 69 5.25 -5.79 -5.72
N ARG A 70 6.19 -5.11 -5.07
CA ARG A 70 7.58 -5.02 -5.53
C ARG A 70 8.26 -6.40 -5.58
N THR A 71 7.95 -7.26 -4.62
CA THR A 71 8.65 -8.56 -4.44
C THR A 71 7.98 -9.69 -5.22
N CYS A 72 6.66 -9.67 -5.33
CA CYS A 72 5.84 -10.76 -5.89
C CYS A 72 5.11 -10.37 -7.17
N GLY A 73 5.24 -9.12 -7.63
CA GLY A 73 4.54 -8.60 -8.80
C GLY A 73 3.08 -8.27 -8.52
N ARG A 74 2.24 -8.31 -9.56
CA ARG A 74 0.79 -8.01 -9.44
C ARG A 74 0.05 -9.18 -8.80
N PRO A 75 -0.99 -8.95 -7.97
CA PRO A 75 -1.83 -10.03 -7.45
C PRO A 75 -2.65 -10.67 -8.56
N ASP A 76 -3.03 -11.93 -8.37
CA ASP A 76 -3.82 -12.74 -9.31
C ASP A 76 -5.33 -12.60 -9.06
N LEU A 77 -5.73 -12.57 -7.79
CA LEU A 77 -7.14 -12.50 -7.39
C LEU A 77 -7.36 -11.40 -6.36
N PHE A 78 -8.47 -10.68 -6.52
CA PHE A 78 -9.05 -9.81 -5.51
C PHE A 78 -10.41 -10.37 -5.09
N ILE A 79 -10.54 -10.69 -3.80
CA ILE A 79 -11.71 -11.38 -3.27
C ILE A 79 -12.34 -10.53 -2.18
N THR A 80 -13.66 -10.33 -2.26
CA THR A 80 -14.44 -9.76 -1.16
C THR A 80 -15.33 -10.85 -0.57
N PHE A 81 -15.12 -11.19 0.70
CA PHE A 81 -15.94 -12.15 1.44
C PHE A 81 -16.78 -11.43 2.48
N THR A 82 -18.10 -11.43 2.30
CA THR A 82 -19.04 -10.78 3.22
C THR A 82 -19.70 -11.81 4.12
N CYS A 83 -19.80 -11.51 5.43
CA CYS A 83 -20.49 -12.36 6.39
C CYS A 83 -21.95 -12.63 5.97
N ASN A 84 -22.37 -13.90 6.07
CA ASN A 84 -23.77 -14.26 5.92
C ASN A 84 -24.40 -14.46 7.31
N PRO A 85 -25.35 -13.61 7.75
CA PRO A 85 -26.03 -13.79 9.03
C PRO A 85 -26.95 -15.02 9.06
N GLU A 86 -27.24 -15.61 7.90
CA GLU A 86 -28.13 -16.76 7.76
C GLU A 86 -27.44 -18.12 7.94
N TRP A 87 -26.13 -18.13 8.22
CA TRP A 87 -25.39 -19.37 8.49
C TRP A 87 -26.02 -20.15 9.65
N THR A 88 -26.07 -21.47 9.50
CA THR A 88 -26.66 -22.37 10.50
C THR A 88 -25.98 -22.22 11.86
N GLU A 89 -24.66 -22.04 11.89
CA GLU A 89 -23.91 -21.84 13.13
C GLU A 89 -24.29 -20.56 13.89
N ILE A 90 -24.86 -19.56 13.20
CA ILE A 90 -25.42 -18.38 13.86
C ILE A 90 -26.83 -18.70 14.34
N LYS A 91 -27.69 -19.24 13.47
CA LYS A 91 -29.11 -19.49 13.76
C LYS A 91 -29.33 -20.47 14.91
N GLU A 92 -28.54 -21.53 14.98
CA GLU A 92 -28.64 -22.56 16.01
C GLU A 92 -28.27 -22.05 17.42
N GLU A 93 -27.48 -20.96 17.48
CA GLU A 93 -27.01 -20.34 18.73
C GLU A 93 -27.87 -19.13 19.15
N LEU A 94 -28.93 -18.81 18.39
CA LEU A 94 -29.90 -17.78 18.75
C LEU A 94 -30.92 -18.34 19.74
N LEU A 95 -31.19 -17.57 20.79
CA LEU A 95 -32.30 -17.87 21.70
C LEU A 95 -33.64 -17.48 21.06
N GLU A 96 -34.73 -18.01 21.61
CA GLU A 96 -36.08 -17.67 21.14
C GLU A 96 -36.30 -16.15 21.12
N GLY A 97 -36.79 -15.64 20.00
CA GLY A 97 -37.01 -14.21 19.77
C GLY A 97 -35.76 -13.39 19.39
N GLN A 98 -34.56 -13.98 19.40
CA GLN A 98 -33.35 -13.29 18.94
C GLN A 98 -33.21 -13.33 17.41
N THR A 99 -32.64 -12.28 16.86
CA THR A 99 -32.17 -12.22 15.47
C THR A 99 -30.64 -12.13 15.44
N PRO A 100 -29.99 -12.44 14.29
CA PRO A 100 -28.54 -12.26 14.16
C PRO A 100 -28.06 -10.85 14.55
N SER A 101 -28.87 -9.83 14.27
CA SER A 101 -28.58 -8.43 14.60
C SER A 101 -28.50 -8.16 16.10
N ASP A 102 -29.07 -9.03 16.95
CA ASP A 102 -29.01 -8.92 18.40
C ASP A 102 -27.74 -9.57 18.98
N ARG A 103 -27.06 -10.42 18.20
CA ARG A 103 -25.92 -11.27 18.64
C ARG A 103 -24.66 -11.01 17.81
N HIS A 104 -24.19 -9.77 17.87
CA HIS A 104 -22.95 -9.34 17.22
C HIS A 104 -21.70 -10.16 17.62
N ASP A 105 -21.70 -10.73 18.82
CA ASP A 105 -20.66 -11.66 19.28
C ASP A 105 -20.61 -12.96 18.47
N LEU A 106 -21.78 -13.52 18.13
CA LEU A 106 -21.87 -14.70 17.27
C LEU A 106 -21.42 -14.36 15.85
N ILE A 107 -21.89 -13.24 15.30
CA ILE A 107 -21.50 -12.77 13.96
C ILE A 107 -19.97 -12.66 13.86
N ALA A 108 -19.32 -11.98 14.81
CA ALA A 108 -17.87 -11.79 14.80
C ALA A 108 -17.11 -13.12 14.91
N ARG A 109 -17.53 -14.02 15.83
CA ARG A 109 -16.88 -15.32 16.07
C ARG A 109 -17.03 -16.27 14.89
N VAL A 110 -18.24 -16.40 14.36
CA VAL A 110 -18.51 -17.28 13.21
C VAL A 110 -17.78 -16.74 11.97
N PHE A 111 -17.85 -15.43 11.71
CA PHE A 111 -17.13 -14.85 10.58
C PHE A 111 -15.61 -15.04 10.68
N LYS A 112 -14.98 -14.85 11.85
CA LYS A 112 -13.54 -15.09 12.01
C LYS A 112 -13.17 -16.56 11.75
N GLN A 113 -13.99 -17.50 12.20
CA GLN A 113 -13.79 -18.93 11.92
C GLN A 113 -13.94 -19.24 10.43
N LYS A 114 -15.01 -18.75 9.80
CA LYS A 114 -15.25 -18.92 8.36
C LYS A 114 -14.13 -18.28 7.53
N LEU A 115 -13.67 -17.07 7.87
CA LEU A 115 -12.55 -16.40 7.21
C LEU A 115 -11.25 -17.19 7.35
N THR A 116 -10.98 -17.77 8.53
CA THR A 116 -9.80 -18.62 8.74
C THR A 116 -9.86 -19.86 7.86
N LYS A 117 -11.01 -20.55 7.81
CA LYS A 117 -11.20 -21.71 6.93
C LYS A 117 -11.17 -21.33 5.45
N PHE A 118 -11.70 -20.17 5.09
CA PHE A 118 -11.64 -19.61 3.73
C PHE A 118 -10.21 -19.44 3.27
N MET A 119 -9.36 -18.83 4.11
CA MET A 119 -7.94 -18.69 3.82
C MET A 119 -7.23 -20.04 3.78
N ASP A 120 -7.55 -21.00 4.66
CA ASP A 120 -6.97 -22.35 4.61
C ASP A 120 -7.30 -23.10 3.31
N VAL A 121 -8.53 -22.97 2.81
CA VAL A 121 -8.93 -23.58 1.53
C VAL A 121 -8.08 -23.03 0.37
N ILE A 122 -7.89 -21.70 0.31
CA ILE A 122 -7.08 -21.07 -0.74
C ILE A 122 -5.59 -21.41 -0.57
N THR A 123 -5.07 -21.26 0.64
CA THR A 123 -3.62 -21.22 0.88
C THR A 123 -2.99 -22.55 1.24
N LYS A 124 -3.76 -23.49 1.82
CA LYS A 124 -3.29 -24.83 2.21
C LYS A 124 -3.84 -25.94 1.33
N SER A 125 -5.09 -25.80 0.86
CA SER A 125 -5.69 -26.76 -0.06
C SER A 125 -5.41 -26.44 -1.54
N HIS A 126 -4.80 -25.28 -1.81
CA HIS A 126 -4.30 -24.88 -3.13
C HIS A 126 -5.34 -24.96 -4.24
N ILE A 127 -6.60 -24.58 -3.96
CA ILE A 127 -7.71 -24.72 -4.92
C ILE A 127 -7.52 -23.92 -6.22
N TYR A 128 -6.62 -22.93 -6.23
CA TYR A 128 -6.24 -22.14 -7.41
C TYR A 128 -4.77 -22.31 -7.80
N GLY A 129 -4.06 -23.27 -7.18
CA GLY A 129 -2.61 -23.41 -7.26
C GLY A 129 -1.89 -22.98 -5.98
N GLU A 130 -0.57 -23.16 -5.96
CA GLU A 130 0.23 -22.84 -4.78
C GLU A 130 0.26 -21.32 -4.53
N THR A 131 -0.07 -20.91 -3.30
CA THR A 131 -0.08 -19.49 -2.94
C THR A 131 1.34 -19.01 -2.60
N ARG A 132 1.80 -17.97 -3.29
CA ARG A 132 3.09 -17.32 -3.03
C ARG A 132 3.01 -16.34 -1.85
N CYS A 133 2.01 -15.46 -1.86
CA CYS A 133 1.75 -14.51 -0.79
C CYS A 133 0.28 -14.11 -0.78
N TRP A 134 -0.18 -13.59 0.34
CA TRP A 134 -1.55 -13.09 0.50
C TRP A 134 -1.60 -12.02 1.57
N LEU A 135 -2.59 -11.15 1.49
CA LEU A 135 -2.92 -10.21 2.56
C LEU A 135 -4.41 -9.92 2.53
N TYR A 136 -4.98 -9.63 3.69
CA TYR A 136 -6.35 -9.19 3.77
C TYR A 136 -6.58 -8.13 4.83
N SER A 137 -7.66 -7.37 4.64
CA SER A 137 -8.20 -6.42 5.61
C SER A 137 -9.68 -6.70 5.85
N VAL A 138 -10.09 -6.72 7.12
CA VAL A 138 -11.49 -6.72 7.53
C VAL A 138 -11.98 -5.28 7.65
N GLU A 139 -13.20 -5.00 7.18
CA GLU A 139 -13.86 -3.71 7.33
C GLU A 139 -15.33 -3.96 7.68
N TRP A 140 -16.01 -2.93 8.19
CA TRP A 140 -17.45 -2.93 8.47
C TRP A 140 -18.10 -1.78 7.71
N GLN A 141 -19.06 -2.07 6.83
CA GLN A 141 -19.88 -1.03 6.21
C GLN A 141 -20.94 -0.52 7.19
N LYS A 142 -21.61 0.61 6.89
CA LYS A 142 -22.69 1.20 7.72
C LYS A 142 -23.80 0.23 8.17
N ARG A 143 -23.98 -0.90 7.50
CA ARG A 143 -24.95 -1.96 7.87
C ARG A 143 -24.38 -3.00 8.85
N GLY A 144 -23.13 -2.86 9.28
CA GLY A 144 -22.54 -3.52 10.43
C GLY A 144 -22.00 -4.93 10.22
N LEU A 145 -22.24 -5.61 9.10
CA LEU A 145 -21.65 -6.94 8.88
C LEU A 145 -20.17 -6.84 8.51
N PRO A 146 -19.31 -7.73 9.06
CA PRO A 146 -17.90 -7.75 8.69
C PRO A 146 -17.74 -8.27 7.25
N HIS A 147 -16.77 -7.69 6.55
CA HIS A 147 -16.34 -8.14 5.24
C HIS A 147 -14.82 -8.11 5.14
N ALA A 148 -14.26 -9.11 4.46
CA ALA A 148 -12.82 -9.20 4.22
C ALA A 148 -12.52 -8.85 2.76
N HIS A 149 -11.52 -8.00 2.55
CA HIS A 149 -10.90 -7.74 1.25
C HIS A 149 -9.56 -8.45 1.19
N ILE A 150 -9.41 -9.40 0.27
CA ILE A 150 -8.30 -10.36 0.24
C ILE A 150 -7.59 -10.23 -1.12
N LEU A 151 -6.27 -10.17 -1.11
CA LEU A 151 -5.43 -10.30 -2.29
C LEU A 151 -4.62 -11.59 -2.22
N ILE A 152 -4.58 -12.32 -3.34
CA ILE A 152 -3.84 -13.56 -3.48
C ILE A 152 -2.83 -13.42 -4.63
N TRP A 153 -1.60 -13.84 -4.38
CA TRP A 153 -0.58 -14.08 -5.40
C TRP A 153 -0.29 -15.56 -5.46
N LEU A 154 -0.41 -16.14 -6.63
CA LEU A 154 -0.08 -17.53 -6.88
C LEU A 154 1.37 -17.63 -7.36
N LYS A 155 2.01 -18.78 -7.13
CA LYS A 155 3.34 -19.05 -7.69
C LYS A 155 3.26 -19.15 -9.21
N ASP A 156 2.27 -19.89 -9.71
CA ASP A 156 1.93 -19.98 -11.12
C ASP A 156 0.77 -19.03 -11.41
N LYS A 157 1.00 -18.11 -12.34
CA LYS A 157 0.02 -17.07 -12.70
C LYS A 157 -1.20 -17.66 -13.40
N ILE A 158 -2.38 -17.12 -13.09
CA ILE A 158 -3.61 -17.50 -13.81
C ILE A 158 -3.53 -16.93 -15.23
N HIS A 159 -3.57 -17.83 -16.21
CA HIS A 159 -3.64 -17.48 -17.62
C HIS A 159 -5.08 -17.08 -18.02
N PRO A 160 -5.26 -16.20 -19.02
CA PRO A 160 -6.59 -15.80 -19.49
C PRO A 160 -7.53 -16.98 -19.81
N THR A 161 -7.00 -18.06 -20.36
CA THR A 161 -7.76 -19.28 -20.69
C THR A 161 -8.26 -20.06 -19.47
N GLN A 162 -7.72 -19.78 -18.28
CA GLN A 162 -8.10 -20.44 -17.03
C GLN A 162 -9.13 -19.62 -16.24
N ILE A 163 -9.41 -18.37 -16.61
CA ILE A 163 -10.27 -17.48 -15.82
C ILE A 163 -11.66 -18.08 -15.64
N ASP A 164 -12.29 -18.57 -16.71
CA ASP A 164 -13.65 -19.13 -16.67
C ASP A 164 -13.75 -20.45 -15.87
N SER A 165 -12.62 -21.10 -15.58
CA SER A 165 -12.58 -22.29 -14.70
C SER A 165 -12.59 -21.92 -13.22
N ILE A 166 -12.24 -20.67 -12.89
CA ILE A 166 -12.10 -20.15 -11.52
C ILE A 166 -13.24 -19.20 -11.18
N ILE A 167 -13.61 -18.34 -12.13
CA ILE A 167 -14.55 -17.24 -11.95
C ILE A 167 -15.70 -17.42 -12.94
N SER A 168 -16.93 -17.37 -12.43
CA SER A 168 -18.15 -17.29 -13.22
C SER A 168 -18.87 -15.98 -12.94
N ALA A 169 -19.53 -15.46 -13.96
CA ALA A 169 -20.50 -14.38 -13.83
C ALA A 169 -21.86 -14.78 -14.43
N GLU A 170 -22.15 -16.08 -14.39
CA GLU A 170 -23.38 -16.68 -14.93
C GLU A 170 -24.19 -17.35 -13.82
N ILE A 171 -25.52 -17.35 -13.96
CA ILE A 171 -26.44 -18.15 -13.16
C ILE A 171 -26.16 -19.63 -13.48
N PRO A 172 -25.91 -20.49 -12.48
CA PRO A 172 -25.69 -21.92 -12.67
C PRO A 172 -26.88 -22.61 -13.33
N ASN A 173 -26.65 -23.78 -13.91
CA ASN A 173 -27.75 -24.61 -14.39
C ASN A 173 -28.55 -25.18 -13.19
N PRO A 174 -29.85 -24.86 -13.04
CA PRO A 174 -30.66 -25.32 -11.91
C PRO A 174 -30.87 -26.84 -11.89
N ASP A 175 -30.81 -27.52 -13.03
CA ASP A 175 -30.98 -28.97 -13.11
C ASP A 175 -29.68 -29.73 -12.76
N GLN A 176 -28.52 -29.14 -13.04
CA GLN A 176 -27.22 -29.78 -12.80
C GLN A 176 -26.66 -29.49 -11.40
N ASP A 177 -26.80 -28.26 -10.92
CA ASP A 177 -26.34 -27.87 -9.58
C ASP A 177 -27.36 -26.93 -8.90
N PRO A 178 -28.51 -27.48 -8.45
CA PRO A 178 -29.55 -26.70 -7.79
C PRO A 178 -29.03 -25.98 -6.54
N GLY A 179 -28.12 -26.60 -5.79
CA GLY A 179 -27.54 -26.00 -4.59
C GLY A 179 -26.70 -24.75 -4.91
N LEU A 180 -25.86 -24.80 -5.95
CA LEU A 180 -25.14 -23.61 -6.38
C LEU A 180 -26.10 -22.58 -6.98
N PHE A 181 -27.10 -22.99 -7.75
CA PHE A 181 -28.14 -22.08 -8.27
C PHE A 181 -28.80 -21.28 -7.14
N ASP A 182 -29.23 -21.95 -6.06
CA ASP A 182 -29.85 -21.29 -4.90
C ASP A 182 -28.91 -20.30 -4.22
N VAL A 183 -27.64 -20.69 -4.03
CA VAL A 183 -26.62 -19.81 -3.44
C VAL A 183 -26.39 -18.57 -4.29
N ILE A 184 -26.25 -18.72 -5.61
CA ILE A 184 -25.92 -17.61 -6.53
C ILE A 184 -27.11 -16.67 -6.68
N THR A 185 -28.32 -17.20 -6.85
CA THR A 185 -29.53 -16.39 -6.99
C THR A 185 -29.84 -15.61 -5.72
N LYS A 186 -29.54 -16.17 -4.54
CA LYS A 186 -29.72 -15.51 -3.24
C LYS A 186 -28.62 -14.49 -2.93
N ASN A 187 -27.36 -14.83 -3.16
CA ASN A 187 -26.22 -14.09 -2.60
C ASN A 187 -25.41 -13.31 -3.63
N MET A 188 -25.46 -13.66 -4.91
CA MET A 188 -24.55 -13.11 -5.93
C MET A 188 -25.27 -12.28 -7.01
N ILE A 189 -26.59 -12.11 -6.93
CA ILE A 189 -27.30 -11.19 -7.81
C ILE A 189 -27.13 -9.75 -7.30
N HIS A 190 -26.58 -8.89 -8.14
CA HIS A 190 -26.64 -7.46 -7.90
C HIS A 190 -28.10 -7.04 -7.89
N GLY A 191 -28.55 -6.45 -6.79
CA GLY A 191 -29.94 -6.02 -6.65
C GLY A 191 -30.41 -5.21 -7.87
N PRO A 192 -31.58 -5.55 -8.46
CA PRO A 192 -32.14 -4.80 -9.58
C PRO A 192 -32.13 -3.31 -9.27
N CYS A 193 -31.60 -2.52 -10.19
CA CYS A 193 -31.42 -1.07 -10.08
C CYS A 193 -31.71 -0.41 -11.43
N GLY A 194 -31.44 0.89 -11.56
CA GLY A 194 -31.78 1.61 -12.79
C GLY A 194 -33.29 1.75 -12.93
N PRO A 195 -33.86 1.54 -14.13
CA PRO A 195 -35.30 1.61 -14.34
C PRO A 195 -36.11 0.63 -13.48
N LEU A 196 -35.52 -0.53 -13.15
CA LEU A 196 -36.19 -1.57 -12.34
C LEU A 196 -36.32 -1.16 -10.85
N ASN A 197 -35.40 -0.35 -10.36
CA ASN A 197 -35.45 0.21 -9.01
C ASN A 197 -34.58 1.48 -8.91
N PRO A 198 -35.16 2.66 -9.22
CA PRO A 198 -34.42 3.92 -9.23
C PRO A 198 -33.88 4.35 -7.86
N ASN A 199 -34.48 3.83 -6.79
CA ASN A 199 -34.14 4.15 -5.40
C ASN A 199 -33.04 3.26 -4.81
N SER A 200 -32.46 2.36 -5.62
CA SER A 200 -31.37 1.50 -5.16
C SER A 200 -30.17 2.31 -4.65
N PRO A 201 -29.51 1.90 -3.54
CA PRO A 201 -28.36 2.63 -2.97
C PRO A 201 -27.16 2.79 -3.91
N CYS A 202 -27.07 1.96 -4.95
CA CYS A 202 -26.02 2.02 -5.96
C CYS A 202 -26.24 3.12 -7.01
N MET A 203 -27.42 3.74 -7.04
CA MET A 203 -27.80 4.75 -8.05
C MET A 203 -27.20 6.11 -7.72
N LYS A 204 -26.51 6.69 -8.71
CA LYS A 204 -26.05 8.08 -8.69
C LYS A 204 -26.29 8.69 -10.06
N ASP A 205 -26.88 9.88 -10.12
CA ASP A 205 -27.20 10.57 -11.39
C ASP A 205 -27.98 9.67 -12.37
N ARG A 206 -28.95 8.90 -11.84
CA ARG A 206 -29.77 7.90 -12.57
C ARG A 206 -28.98 6.76 -13.24
N LYS A 207 -27.70 6.59 -12.92
CA LYS A 207 -26.86 5.47 -13.38
C LYS A 207 -26.40 4.63 -12.21
N CYS A 208 -26.31 3.31 -12.40
CA CYS A 208 -25.71 2.44 -11.41
C CYS A 208 -24.21 2.73 -11.33
N THR A 209 -23.72 3.12 -10.16
CA THR A 209 -22.29 3.35 -9.89
C THR A 209 -21.43 2.10 -10.11
N LYS A 210 -22.05 0.91 -10.06
CA LYS A 210 -21.43 -0.39 -10.30
C LYS A 210 -21.63 -0.90 -11.74
N ARG A 211 -22.25 -0.09 -12.61
CA ARG A 211 -22.48 -0.35 -14.04
C ARG A 211 -23.32 -1.60 -14.33
N TYR A 212 -24.32 -1.87 -13.48
CA TYR A 212 -25.33 -2.89 -13.75
C TYR A 212 -26.57 -2.29 -14.43
N PRO A 213 -27.27 -3.06 -15.28
CA PRO A 213 -26.90 -4.40 -15.76
C PRO A 213 -25.63 -4.36 -16.64
N ARG A 214 -24.83 -5.43 -16.61
CA ARG A 214 -23.66 -5.59 -17.48
C ARG A 214 -24.08 -5.96 -18.90
N GLU A 215 -23.13 -5.90 -19.83
CA GLU A 215 -23.36 -6.37 -21.20
C GLU A 215 -23.26 -7.90 -21.27
N PHE A 216 -23.98 -8.49 -22.21
CA PHE A 216 -23.80 -9.90 -22.55
C PHE A 216 -22.55 -10.08 -23.41
N ILE A 217 -21.74 -11.07 -23.08
CA ILE A 217 -20.48 -11.36 -23.76
C ILE A 217 -20.30 -12.88 -23.77
N GLN A 218 -20.01 -13.44 -24.94
CA GLN A 218 -19.91 -14.89 -25.14
C GLN A 218 -18.64 -15.50 -24.53
N GLU A 219 -17.56 -14.74 -24.42
CA GLU A 219 -16.27 -15.19 -23.90
C GLU A 219 -15.63 -14.11 -23.04
N THR A 220 -14.87 -14.50 -22.02
CA THR A 220 -14.17 -13.56 -21.15
C THR A 220 -13.08 -12.80 -21.90
N GLN A 221 -13.08 -11.47 -21.81
CA GLN A 221 -12.12 -10.60 -22.50
C GLN A 221 -11.19 -9.90 -21.50
N THR A 222 -9.88 -10.09 -21.65
CA THR A 222 -8.85 -9.42 -20.85
C THR A 222 -8.26 -8.25 -21.63
N GLY A 223 -8.38 -7.03 -21.10
CA GLY A 223 -7.73 -5.83 -21.66
C GLY A 223 -6.46 -5.41 -20.90
N ASN A 224 -5.71 -4.46 -21.44
CA ASN A 224 -4.43 -4.02 -20.87
C ASN A 224 -4.53 -3.27 -19.52
N ASP A 225 -5.71 -2.77 -19.13
CA ASP A 225 -5.82 -1.74 -18.08
C ASP A 225 -6.94 -1.91 -17.05
N GLY A 226 -7.39 -3.13 -16.75
CA GLY A 226 -8.43 -3.33 -15.73
C GLY A 226 -8.77 -4.77 -15.35
N TYR A 227 -9.96 -4.91 -14.76
CA TYR A 227 -10.63 -6.19 -14.52
C TYR A 227 -11.17 -6.74 -15.86
N PRO A 228 -11.14 -8.07 -16.08
CA PRO A 228 -11.72 -8.66 -17.28
C PRO A 228 -13.20 -8.34 -17.43
N LEU A 229 -13.67 -8.37 -18.68
CA LEU A 229 -15.08 -8.48 -18.96
C LEU A 229 -15.44 -9.97 -18.96
N TYR A 230 -16.10 -10.44 -17.91
CA TYR A 230 -16.45 -11.86 -17.78
C TYR A 230 -17.56 -12.27 -18.74
N ARG A 231 -17.48 -13.52 -19.21
CA ARG A 231 -18.54 -14.18 -19.95
C ARG A 231 -19.88 -14.10 -19.23
N ARG A 232 -20.90 -13.70 -19.97
CA ARG A 232 -22.31 -13.60 -19.58
C ARG A 232 -23.14 -13.97 -20.81
N ARG A 233 -23.49 -15.24 -20.97
CA ARG A 233 -24.31 -15.70 -22.11
C ARG A 233 -25.76 -15.28 -21.96
N ARG A 234 -26.42 -15.04 -23.09
CA ARG A 234 -27.86 -14.79 -23.13
C ARG A 234 -28.63 -16.11 -22.94
N PRO A 235 -29.92 -16.07 -22.55
CA PRO A 235 -30.74 -17.28 -22.49
C PRO A 235 -30.72 -18.10 -23.78
N GLU A 236 -30.74 -17.45 -24.94
CA GLU A 236 -30.70 -18.11 -26.25
C GLU A 236 -29.36 -18.82 -26.54
N GLU A 237 -28.31 -18.49 -25.78
CA GLU A 237 -26.95 -19.03 -25.89
C GLU A 237 -26.62 -19.98 -24.72
N GLY A 238 -27.64 -20.43 -23.98
CA GLY A 238 -27.49 -21.34 -22.84
C GLY A 238 -27.20 -20.65 -21.49
N GLY A 239 -27.47 -19.35 -21.39
CA GLY A 239 -27.56 -18.66 -20.10
C GLY A 239 -28.87 -19.00 -19.37
N PHE A 240 -28.88 -18.86 -18.05
CA PHE A 240 -30.08 -19.10 -17.23
C PHE A 240 -30.65 -17.78 -16.70
N THR A 241 -31.93 -17.80 -16.34
CA THR A 241 -32.62 -16.73 -15.62
C THR A 241 -32.98 -17.18 -14.21
N ALA A 242 -33.26 -16.22 -13.34
CA ALA A 242 -33.77 -16.47 -12.01
C ALA A 242 -34.76 -15.39 -11.60
N ILE A 243 -35.69 -15.74 -10.73
CA ILE A 243 -36.64 -14.78 -10.15
C ILE A 243 -36.06 -14.26 -8.84
N VAL A 244 -35.85 -12.95 -8.76
CA VAL A 244 -35.43 -12.29 -7.51
C VAL A 244 -36.54 -11.41 -6.96
N ARG A 245 -36.70 -11.47 -5.64
CA ARG A 245 -37.69 -10.67 -4.91
C ARG A 245 -37.06 -9.37 -4.47
N VAL A 246 -37.56 -8.25 -4.99
CA VAL A 246 -37.12 -6.91 -4.65
C VAL A 246 -38.21 -6.18 -3.88
N ARG A 247 -37.82 -5.42 -2.86
CA ARG A 247 -38.74 -4.56 -2.12
C ARG A 247 -38.66 -3.14 -2.67
N THR A 248 -39.71 -2.71 -3.36
CA THR A 248 -39.84 -1.36 -3.92
C THR A 248 -41.07 -0.71 -3.31
N ASN A 249 -40.92 0.47 -2.71
CA ASN A 249 -42.02 1.21 -2.04
C ASN A 249 -42.82 0.36 -1.03
N ASN A 250 -42.12 -0.44 -0.22
CA ASN A 250 -42.71 -1.40 0.75
C ASN A 250 -43.56 -2.53 0.15
N GLN A 251 -43.67 -2.63 -1.18
CA GLN A 251 -44.27 -3.75 -1.88
C GLN A 251 -43.19 -4.71 -2.38
N GLN A 252 -43.47 -6.00 -2.32
CA GLN A 252 -42.58 -7.05 -2.81
C GLN A 252 -42.92 -7.31 -4.27
N THR A 253 -41.93 -7.17 -5.15
CA THR A 253 -42.07 -7.41 -6.59
C THR A 253 -41.11 -8.52 -6.98
N GLU A 254 -41.58 -9.45 -7.78
CA GLU A 254 -40.76 -10.48 -8.40
C GLU A 254 -40.24 -9.96 -9.74
N ILE A 255 -38.93 -10.02 -9.93
CA ILE A 255 -38.25 -9.54 -11.12
C ILE A 255 -37.43 -10.70 -11.66
N GLU A 256 -37.65 -11.05 -12.92
CA GLU A 256 -36.77 -11.98 -13.63
C GLU A 256 -35.45 -11.28 -13.97
N VAL A 257 -34.34 -11.90 -13.58
CA VAL A 257 -32.98 -11.44 -13.86
C VAL A 257 -32.21 -12.50 -14.63
N ASP A 258 -31.28 -12.05 -15.45
CA ASP A 258 -30.37 -12.88 -16.23
C ASP A 258 -28.91 -12.67 -15.80
N ASN A 259 -28.00 -13.29 -16.55
CA ASN A 259 -26.55 -13.22 -16.34
C ASN A 259 -25.98 -11.80 -16.29
N ARG A 260 -26.68 -10.75 -16.75
CA ARG A 260 -26.17 -9.36 -16.66
C ARG A 260 -26.13 -8.82 -15.23
N TRP A 261 -26.85 -9.46 -14.31
CA TRP A 261 -26.98 -9.03 -12.92
C TRP A 261 -26.05 -9.76 -11.97
N VAL A 262 -25.38 -10.82 -12.42
CA VAL A 262 -24.55 -11.68 -11.56
C VAL A 262 -23.24 -10.98 -11.21
N VAL A 263 -22.91 -10.91 -9.92
CA VAL A 263 -21.61 -10.47 -9.43
C VAL A 263 -20.60 -11.61 -9.63
N PRO A 264 -19.40 -11.38 -10.19
CA PRO A 264 -18.40 -12.43 -10.41
C PRO A 264 -18.07 -13.21 -9.15
N TYR A 265 -18.05 -14.54 -9.23
CA TYR A 265 -17.89 -15.42 -8.08
C TYR A 265 -17.07 -16.65 -8.44
N SER A 266 -16.57 -17.35 -7.42
CA SER A 266 -16.02 -18.70 -7.59
C SER A 266 -17.09 -19.73 -7.24
N PRO A 267 -17.52 -20.59 -8.19
CA PRO A 267 -18.51 -21.64 -7.91
C PRO A 267 -18.19 -22.46 -6.67
N LEU A 268 -16.92 -22.87 -6.52
CA LEU A 268 -16.45 -23.66 -5.40
C LEU A 268 -16.59 -22.90 -4.08
N LEU A 269 -16.04 -21.69 -3.99
CA LEU A 269 -16.06 -20.92 -2.74
C LEU A 269 -17.48 -20.48 -2.35
N SER A 270 -18.28 -20.04 -3.32
CA SER A 270 -19.68 -19.68 -3.07
C SER A 270 -20.46 -20.86 -2.52
N LYS A 271 -20.31 -22.06 -3.09
CA LYS A 271 -20.98 -23.26 -2.59
C LYS A 271 -20.51 -23.68 -1.20
N MET A 272 -19.21 -23.63 -0.93
CA MET A 272 -18.65 -24.05 0.36
C MET A 272 -19.03 -23.13 1.53
N PHE A 273 -19.17 -21.83 1.27
CA PHE A 273 -19.37 -20.83 2.33
C PHE A 273 -20.76 -20.19 2.29
N GLU A 274 -21.58 -20.49 1.29
CA GLU A 274 -22.97 -20.03 1.16
C GLU A 274 -23.15 -18.53 1.46
N ALA A 275 -22.29 -17.70 0.88
CA ALA A 275 -22.22 -16.28 1.21
C ALA A 275 -21.96 -15.42 -0.04
N HIS A 276 -22.11 -14.10 0.11
CA HIS A 276 -21.73 -13.16 -0.92
C HIS A 276 -20.19 -13.08 -1.02
N ILE A 277 -19.62 -13.77 -2.01
CA ILE A 277 -18.18 -13.85 -2.27
C ILE A 277 -17.91 -13.35 -3.69
N ASN A 278 -17.47 -12.09 -3.80
CA ASN A 278 -17.05 -11.54 -5.08
C ASN A 278 -15.60 -11.95 -5.36
N VAL A 279 -15.33 -12.55 -6.51
CA VAL A 279 -13.98 -12.95 -6.94
C VAL A 279 -13.66 -12.27 -8.25
N GLU A 280 -12.60 -11.48 -8.26
CA GLU A 280 -12.16 -10.71 -9.40
C GLU A 280 -10.75 -11.12 -9.81
N TYR A 281 -10.55 -11.42 -11.10
CA TYR A 281 -9.22 -11.59 -11.65
C TYR A 281 -8.51 -10.25 -11.71
N CYS A 282 -7.32 -10.20 -11.13
CA CYS A 282 -6.50 -9.03 -11.06
C CYS A 282 -5.27 -9.21 -11.94
N ASN A 283 -5.04 -8.28 -12.87
CA ASN A 283 -3.77 -8.19 -13.58
C ASN A 283 -3.29 -6.73 -13.74
N SER A 284 -3.84 -5.80 -12.95
CA SER A 284 -3.51 -4.38 -13.00
C SER A 284 -3.08 -3.83 -11.64
N VAL A 285 -2.24 -2.79 -11.66
CA VAL A 285 -1.82 -2.08 -10.45
C VAL A 285 -3.00 -1.34 -9.77
N LYS A 286 -4.12 -1.13 -10.48
CA LYS A 286 -5.30 -0.45 -9.95
C LYS A 286 -5.96 -1.22 -8.79
N SER A 287 -5.89 -2.55 -8.79
CA SER A 287 -6.43 -3.39 -7.70
C SER A 287 -5.63 -3.22 -6.40
N ILE A 288 -4.34 -2.90 -6.50
CA ILE A 288 -3.49 -2.56 -5.35
C ILE A 288 -3.89 -1.20 -4.78
N LYS A 289 -4.12 -0.19 -5.62
CA LYS A 289 -4.70 1.09 -5.18
C LYS A 289 -6.04 0.87 -4.47
N TYR A 290 -6.81 -0.11 -4.92
CA TYR A 290 -8.09 -0.48 -4.32
C TYR A 290 -7.93 -1.08 -2.91
N ILE A 291 -6.93 -1.92 -2.65
CA ILE A 291 -6.69 -2.39 -1.27
C ILE A 291 -6.08 -1.29 -0.39
N CYS A 292 -5.13 -0.50 -0.89
CA CYS A 292 -4.60 0.64 -0.14
C CYS A 292 -5.73 1.61 0.22
N LYS A 293 -6.72 1.77 -0.67
CA LYS A 293 -7.95 2.51 -0.35
C LYS A 293 -8.68 1.88 0.84
N TYR A 294 -8.90 0.57 0.90
CA TYR A 294 -9.64 -0.06 2.01
C TYR A 294 -8.83 -0.16 3.31
N VAL A 295 -7.52 -0.36 3.22
CA VAL A 295 -6.57 -0.25 4.34
C VAL A 295 -6.61 1.17 4.93
N ASN A 296 -6.64 2.20 4.09
CA ASN A 296 -6.60 3.60 4.50
C ASN A 296 -7.99 4.24 4.64
N LYS A 297 -9.08 3.51 4.36
CA LYS A 297 -10.44 4.08 4.40
C LYS A 297 -10.83 4.47 5.83
N GLY A 298 -10.23 3.82 6.83
CA GLY A 298 -10.61 3.96 8.23
C GLY A 298 -12.08 3.56 8.47
N SER A 299 -12.56 3.75 9.69
CA SER A 299 -14.00 3.67 9.95
C SER A 299 -14.69 4.88 9.32
N ASP A 300 -16.00 4.78 9.05
CA ASP A 300 -16.77 5.92 8.55
C ASP A 300 -16.66 7.10 9.54
N MET A 301 -16.36 8.30 9.04
CA MET A 301 -16.21 9.50 9.86
C MET A 301 -17.29 10.53 9.55
N ALA A 302 -17.81 11.19 10.60
CA ALA A 302 -18.59 12.41 10.49
C ALA A 302 -17.68 13.61 10.78
N VAL A 303 -17.46 14.47 9.79
CA VAL A 303 -16.61 15.65 9.94
C VAL A 303 -17.44 16.76 10.59
N PHE A 304 -17.10 17.13 11.83
CA PHE A 304 -17.60 18.34 12.48
C PHE A 304 -16.40 19.24 12.80
N ARG A 305 -16.44 20.51 12.41
CA ARG A 305 -15.42 21.49 12.79
C ARG A 305 -15.74 21.97 14.20
N LEU A 306 -14.98 21.51 15.19
CA LEU A 306 -14.86 22.16 16.49
C LEU A 306 -13.62 23.06 16.39
N GLU A 307 -13.81 24.38 16.48
CA GLU A 307 -12.71 25.33 16.54
C GLU A 307 -11.95 25.09 17.85
N ASN A 308 -10.74 24.53 17.75
CA ASN A 308 -9.82 24.44 18.86
C ASN A 308 -9.16 25.83 19.00
N GLU A 309 -9.50 26.59 20.04
CA GLU A 309 -8.99 27.95 20.26
C GLU A 309 -7.45 28.05 20.36
N ASN A 310 -6.75 26.92 20.52
CA ASN A 310 -5.30 26.88 20.78
C ASN A 310 -4.44 26.13 19.73
N GLY A 311 -4.99 25.68 18.59
CA GLY A 311 -4.19 25.08 17.50
C GLY A 311 -3.39 23.81 17.84
N ALA A 312 -3.55 23.21 19.02
CA ALA A 312 -2.77 22.05 19.45
C ALA A 312 -3.18 20.77 18.69
N LEU A 313 -2.20 20.12 18.04
CA LEU A 313 -2.34 18.80 17.41
C LEU A 313 -2.41 17.69 18.48
N ASP A 314 -3.58 17.08 18.66
CA ASP A 314 -3.79 15.88 19.48
C ASP A 314 -4.35 14.76 18.59
N GLU A 315 -3.51 13.77 18.24
CA GLU A 315 -3.94 12.66 17.40
C GLU A 315 -4.99 11.77 18.06
N ILE A 316 -5.05 11.71 19.39
CA ILE A 316 -6.13 11.00 20.09
C ILE A 316 -7.44 11.71 19.84
N MET A 317 -7.46 13.05 19.92
CA MET A 317 -8.65 13.82 19.57
C MET A 317 -8.99 13.61 18.09
N GLN A 318 -8.02 13.69 17.16
CA GLN A 318 -8.28 13.43 15.73
C GLN A 318 -8.80 12.00 15.47
N TYR A 319 -8.28 11.00 16.17
CA TYR A 319 -8.74 9.61 16.07
C TYR A 319 -10.15 9.42 16.64
N LEU A 320 -10.52 10.17 17.68
CA LEU A 320 -11.86 10.14 18.28
C LEU A 320 -12.86 10.99 17.49
N MET A 321 -12.41 12.05 16.82
CA MET A 321 -13.27 13.00 16.11
C MET A 321 -14.02 12.32 14.98
N GLY A 322 -15.33 12.17 15.17
CA GLY A 322 -16.25 11.76 14.12
C GLY A 322 -16.28 10.26 13.81
N ARG A 323 -15.49 9.42 14.49
CA ARG A 323 -15.42 7.99 14.18
C ARG A 323 -16.74 7.28 14.54
N TYR A 324 -17.40 6.72 13.54
CA TYR A 324 -18.46 5.74 13.75
C TYR A 324 -17.83 4.36 13.97
N ALA A 325 -18.12 3.74 15.11
CA ALA A 325 -17.77 2.35 15.37
C ALA A 325 -19.04 1.51 15.47
N SER A 326 -19.18 0.52 14.61
CA SER A 326 -20.34 -0.39 14.66
C SER A 326 -20.24 -1.34 15.87
N THR A 327 -21.36 -1.89 16.33
CA THR A 327 -21.35 -2.86 17.44
C THR A 327 -20.52 -4.10 17.11
N ASN A 328 -20.61 -4.61 15.88
CA ASN A 328 -19.80 -5.74 15.40
C ASN A 328 -18.30 -5.42 15.39
N GLU A 329 -17.90 -4.23 14.92
CA GLU A 329 -16.50 -3.77 14.97
C GLU A 329 -16.02 -3.69 16.42
N GLY A 330 -16.85 -3.15 17.32
CA GLY A 330 -16.53 -3.09 18.75
C GLY A 330 -16.33 -4.47 19.37
N VAL A 331 -17.17 -5.46 19.04
CA VAL A 331 -17.00 -6.84 19.51
C VAL A 331 -15.73 -7.48 18.93
N TRP A 332 -15.43 -7.25 17.66
CA TRP A 332 -14.19 -7.72 17.03
C TRP A 332 -12.94 -7.24 17.77
N HIS A 333 -12.91 -5.95 18.13
CA HIS A 333 -11.82 -5.37 18.91
C HIS A 333 -11.77 -5.88 20.35
N ILE A 334 -12.91 -6.08 21.01
CA ILE A 334 -12.98 -6.67 22.36
C ILE A 334 -12.37 -8.08 22.36
N LEU A 335 -12.71 -8.89 21.36
CA LEU A 335 -12.19 -10.24 21.18
C LEU A 335 -10.74 -10.27 20.69
N SER A 336 -10.13 -9.11 20.44
CA SER A 336 -8.75 -8.96 19.96
C SER A 336 -8.49 -9.70 18.64
N PHE A 337 -9.50 -9.79 17.77
CA PHE A 337 -9.33 -10.38 16.46
C PHE A 337 -8.54 -9.45 15.54
N PRO A 338 -7.57 -9.96 14.77
CA PRO A 338 -6.78 -9.14 13.85
C PRO A 338 -7.67 -8.62 12.71
N ILE A 339 -7.57 -7.31 12.45
CA ILE A 339 -8.23 -6.67 11.31
C ILE A 339 -7.46 -6.98 10.03
N HIS A 340 -6.14 -7.01 10.12
CA HIS A 340 -5.28 -7.30 8.99
C HIS A 340 -4.42 -8.52 9.27
N GLU A 341 -4.31 -9.39 8.28
CA GLU A 341 -3.31 -10.45 8.26
C GLU A 341 -2.62 -10.49 6.90
N ARG A 342 -1.46 -11.12 6.86
CA ARG A 342 -0.61 -11.19 5.68
C ARG A 342 0.42 -12.30 5.79
N TYR A 343 0.85 -12.77 4.63
CA TYR A 343 1.93 -13.72 4.47
C TYR A 343 2.67 -13.45 3.17
N PRO A 344 4.02 -13.54 3.12
CA PRO A 344 4.93 -13.78 4.25
C PRO A 344 5.02 -12.64 5.26
N PRO A 345 5.54 -12.85 6.48
CA PRO A 345 5.70 -11.76 7.45
C PRO A 345 6.71 -10.70 6.98
N VAL A 346 6.43 -9.43 7.29
CA VAL A 346 7.32 -8.28 6.99
C VAL A 346 8.06 -7.86 8.26
N VAL A 347 9.39 -7.75 8.18
CA VAL A 347 10.28 -7.25 9.23
C VAL A 347 10.74 -5.85 8.84
N HIS A 348 10.44 -4.87 9.70
CA HIS A 348 10.85 -3.48 9.48
C HIS A 348 12.32 -3.27 9.88
N LEU A 349 13.05 -2.60 8.99
CA LEU A 349 14.48 -2.37 9.08
C LEU A 349 14.75 -0.87 9.18
N SER A 350 15.42 -0.46 10.26
CA SER A 350 15.82 0.92 10.52
C SER A 350 16.75 1.47 9.45
N VAL A 351 16.66 2.78 9.21
CA VAL A 351 17.57 3.55 8.37
C VAL A 351 17.83 4.89 9.04
N HIS A 352 19.09 5.30 9.12
CA HIS A 352 19.54 6.56 9.70
C HIS A 352 21.00 6.78 9.31
N LEU A 353 21.49 8.02 9.42
CA LEU A 353 22.90 8.36 9.30
C LEU A 353 23.70 7.84 10.51
N GLU A 354 25.02 7.87 10.40
CA GLU A 354 25.92 7.51 11.50
C GLU A 354 25.64 8.38 12.73
N ASN A 355 25.54 7.76 13.90
CA ASN A 355 25.11 8.40 15.16
C ASN A 355 23.72 9.05 15.14
N GLY A 356 23.00 8.98 14.02
CA GLY A 356 21.60 9.40 13.89
C GLY A 356 20.61 8.37 14.41
N GLN A 357 21.06 7.32 15.12
CA GLN A 357 20.15 6.39 15.78
C GLN A 357 19.36 7.12 16.86
N ARG A 358 18.08 6.81 16.95
CA ARG A 358 17.28 7.30 18.06
C ARG A 358 17.55 6.49 19.30
N VAL A 359 18.06 7.18 20.32
CA VAL A 359 18.36 6.59 21.61
C VAL A 359 17.49 7.25 22.66
N TYR A 360 16.72 6.42 23.36
CA TYR A 360 15.93 6.87 24.49
C TYR A 360 16.76 6.88 25.74
N PHE A 361 16.68 7.98 26.45
CA PHE A 361 17.29 8.13 27.75
C PHE A 361 16.35 8.84 28.74
N THR A 362 16.50 8.50 30.00
CA THR A 362 16.06 9.30 31.14
C THR A 362 17.22 10.18 31.58
N ALA A 363 16.96 11.19 32.42
CA ALA A 363 18.04 12.00 33.01
C ALA A 363 19.12 11.11 33.65
N ASP A 364 18.71 10.01 34.28
CA ASP A 364 19.59 9.09 35.00
C ASP A 364 20.46 8.19 34.09
N ASN A 365 20.14 8.03 32.80
CA ASN A 365 20.90 7.15 31.89
C ASN A 365 21.34 7.82 30.58
N ALA A 366 21.19 9.14 30.47
CA ALA A 366 21.55 9.92 29.29
C ALA A 366 23.01 9.72 28.88
N GLU A 367 23.93 9.86 29.84
CA GLU A 367 25.37 9.72 29.60
C GLU A 367 25.73 8.29 29.17
N GLU A 368 25.21 7.28 29.86
CA GLU A 368 25.42 5.88 29.51
C GLU A 368 24.88 5.55 28.12
N ARG A 369 23.70 6.07 27.78
CA ARG A 369 23.05 5.86 26.48
C ARG A 369 23.75 6.58 25.33
N ALA A 370 24.29 7.76 25.59
CA ALA A 370 25.10 8.49 24.61
C ALA A 370 26.44 7.79 24.35
N ALA A 371 27.07 7.25 25.40
CA ALA A 371 28.30 6.48 25.29
C ALA A 371 28.08 5.10 24.63
N ASN A 372 26.98 4.43 24.95
CA ASN A 372 26.65 3.08 24.50
C ASN A 372 25.25 3.03 23.87
N PRO A 373 25.07 3.55 22.66
CA PRO A 373 23.80 3.53 21.97
C PRO A 373 23.37 2.08 21.69
N PRO A 374 22.10 1.70 21.96
CA PRO A 374 21.62 0.37 21.66
C PRO A 374 21.62 0.12 20.16
N ASN A 375 21.97 -1.11 19.77
CA ASN A 375 21.95 -1.49 18.37
C ASN A 375 20.56 -1.33 17.74
N THR A 376 20.54 -0.73 16.56
CA THR A 376 19.39 -0.76 15.65
C THR A 376 19.51 -1.99 14.74
N THR A 377 18.51 -2.27 13.90
CA THR A 377 18.67 -3.34 12.90
C THR A 377 19.78 -2.99 11.91
N LEU A 378 20.04 -1.70 11.66
CA LEU A 378 21.10 -1.27 10.74
C LEU A 378 22.49 -1.51 11.33
N THR A 379 22.74 -1.04 12.55
CA THR A 379 24.05 -1.22 13.19
C THR A 379 24.33 -2.68 13.54
N ALA A 380 23.29 -3.45 13.90
CA ALA A 380 23.42 -4.89 14.08
C ALA A 380 23.68 -5.64 12.77
N PHE A 381 23.21 -5.13 11.62
CA PHE A 381 23.53 -5.72 10.32
C PHE A 381 25.02 -5.52 9.97
N PHE A 382 25.59 -4.35 10.26
CA PHE A 382 27.02 -4.11 10.08
C PHE A 382 27.87 -5.06 10.95
N GLN A 383 27.53 -5.18 12.24
CA GLN A 383 28.19 -6.12 13.14
C GLN A 383 28.06 -7.57 12.68
N LEU A 384 26.90 -7.94 12.15
CA LEU A 384 26.68 -9.26 11.57
C LEU A 384 27.59 -9.49 10.36
N CYS A 385 27.73 -8.52 9.46
CA CYS A 385 28.62 -8.63 8.29
C CYS A 385 30.10 -8.73 8.69
N GLN A 386 30.51 -8.09 9.78
CA GLN A 386 31.88 -8.24 10.30
C GLN A 386 32.17 -9.68 10.74
N GLN A 387 31.19 -10.36 11.32
CA GLN A 387 31.38 -11.65 11.98
C GLN A 387 31.01 -12.86 11.11
N ASP A 388 30.08 -12.69 10.18
CA ASP A 388 29.47 -13.79 9.43
C ASP A 388 29.72 -13.62 7.92
N ALA A 389 30.43 -14.58 7.32
CA ALA A 389 30.75 -14.58 5.90
C ALA A 389 29.50 -14.73 5.01
N PHE A 390 28.48 -15.46 5.47
CA PHE A 390 27.22 -15.59 4.74
C PHE A 390 26.46 -14.26 4.74
N ALA A 391 26.42 -13.56 5.87
CA ALA A 391 25.79 -12.24 5.95
C ALA A 391 26.43 -11.22 5.00
N ARG A 392 27.74 -11.29 4.77
CA ARG A 392 28.44 -10.43 3.79
C ARG A 392 27.96 -10.61 2.35
N THR A 393 27.32 -11.74 2.06
CA THR A 393 26.73 -11.96 0.73
C THR A 393 25.39 -11.28 0.55
N LEU A 394 24.76 -10.74 1.61
CA LEU A 394 23.39 -10.27 1.59
C LEU A 394 23.28 -8.75 1.43
N LEU A 395 22.21 -8.30 0.78
CA LEU A 395 21.70 -6.93 0.90
C LEU A 395 20.93 -6.78 2.20
N TYR A 396 20.85 -5.56 2.73
CA TYR A 396 20.15 -5.31 4.00
C TYR A 396 18.67 -5.77 4.00
N PRO A 397 17.84 -5.54 2.95
CA PRO A 397 16.48 -6.07 2.88
C PRO A 397 16.38 -7.61 2.82
N GLU A 398 17.46 -8.30 2.45
CA GLU A 398 17.49 -9.77 2.33
C GLU A 398 17.77 -10.44 3.70
N VAL A 399 18.33 -9.71 4.66
CA VAL A 399 18.72 -10.23 5.98
C VAL A 399 17.58 -10.95 6.69
N PRO A 400 16.34 -10.42 6.76
CA PRO A 400 15.25 -11.07 7.48
C PRO A 400 14.85 -12.44 6.93
N LYS A 401 15.20 -12.75 5.67
CA LYS A 401 14.99 -14.07 5.06
C LYS A 401 15.82 -15.15 5.74
N TYR A 402 17.01 -14.80 6.22
CA TYR A 402 18.01 -15.74 6.74
C TYR A 402 18.28 -15.58 8.23
N TYR A 403 18.00 -14.39 8.77
CA TYR A 403 18.23 -14.04 10.16
C TYR A 403 16.94 -13.51 10.80
N THR A 404 16.78 -13.78 12.10
CA THR A 404 15.68 -13.26 12.92
C THR A 404 16.22 -12.16 13.83
N TRP A 405 15.51 -11.03 13.89
CA TRP A 405 15.82 -9.96 14.83
C TRP A 405 15.45 -10.35 16.26
N ASN A 406 16.43 -10.38 17.16
CA ASN A 406 16.18 -10.53 18.59
C ASN A 406 16.05 -9.14 19.22
N ALA A 407 14.81 -8.70 19.46
CA ALA A 407 14.53 -7.36 19.96
C ALA A 407 15.08 -7.08 21.38
N THR A 408 15.25 -8.12 22.20
CA THR A 408 15.79 -8.02 23.57
C THR A 408 17.31 -7.85 23.55
N ARG A 409 17.99 -8.70 22.79
CA ARG A 409 19.46 -8.68 22.67
C ARG A 409 19.99 -7.67 21.65
N LYS A 410 19.11 -7.12 20.81
CA LYS A 410 19.43 -6.18 19.72
C LYS A 410 20.46 -6.73 18.73
N VAL A 411 20.28 -8.00 18.34
CA VAL A 411 21.15 -8.71 17.39
C VAL A 411 20.33 -9.54 16.42
N PHE A 412 20.91 -9.79 15.25
CA PHE A 412 20.40 -10.80 14.32
C PHE A 412 20.91 -12.19 14.70
N CYS A 413 20.02 -13.17 14.69
CA CYS A 413 20.35 -14.57 14.94
C CYS A 413 20.03 -15.41 13.70
N LYS A 414 20.92 -16.34 13.33
CA LYS A 414 20.67 -17.29 12.24
C LYS A 414 19.33 -18.00 12.42
N ARG A 415 18.54 -18.09 11.35
CA ARG A 415 17.31 -18.88 11.38
C ARG A 415 17.62 -20.36 11.47
N LYS A 416 16.89 -21.03 12.36
CA LYS A 416 16.95 -22.49 12.56
C LYS A 416 15.82 -23.25 11.86
N GLN A 417 14.84 -22.54 11.33
CA GLN A 417 13.66 -23.09 10.66
C GLN A 417 13.55 -22.51 9.24
N GLY A 418 13.05 -23.30 8.30
CA GLY A 418 12.92 -22.97 6.89
C GLY A 418 13.70 -23.89 5.97
N ALA A 419 13.78 -23.52 4.70
CA ALA A 419 14.52 -24.25 3.67
C ALA A 419 16.02 -24.25 3.97
N ALA A 420 16.70 -25.37 3.73
CA ALA A 420 18.15 -25.43 3.85
C ALA A 420 18.81 -24.57 2.76
N VAL A 421 19.79 -23.76 3.13
CA VAL A 421 20.61 -23.02 2.17
C VAL A 421 21.83 -23.87 1.84
N PRO A 422 22.04 -24.28 0.57
CA PRO A 422 23.19 -25.09 0.19
C PRO A 422 24.51 -24.41 0.59
N GLY A 423 25.41 -25.16 1.23
CA GLY A 423 26.72 -24.65 1.64
C GLY A 423 26.72 -23.72 2.86
N SER A 424 25.62 -23.62 3.61
CA SER A 424 25.51 -22.79 4.81
C SER A 424 24.77 -23.51 5.94
N ASP A 425 25.06 -23.16 7.19
CA ASP A 425 24.33 -23.60 8.39
C ASP A 425 23.04 -22.79 8.62
N VAL A 426 22.76 -21.81 7.75
CA VAL A 426 21.59 -20.93 7.83
C VAL A 426 20.38 -21.54 7.10
N ARG A 427 19.18 -21.29 7.63
CA ARG A 427 17.91 -21.62 6.96
C ARG A 427 17.26 -20.37 6.35
N ALA A 428 16.60 -20.53 5.21
CA ALA A 428 15.83 -19.49 4.55
C ALA A 428 14.34 -19.62 4.89
N SER A 429 13.72 -18.54 5.34
CA SER A 429 12.26 -18.42 5.42
C SER A 429 11.72 -17.55 4.28
N ASP A 430 10.41 -17.32 4.27
CA ASP A 430 9.77 -16.40 3.32
C ASP A 430 9.72 -14.95 3.83
N ALA A 431 10.27 -14.66 5.01
CA ALA A 431 10.17 -13.33 5.62
C ALA A 431 10.78 -12.23 4.75
N LEU A 432 10.08 -11.11 4.64
CA LEU A 432 10.48 -9.96 3.82
C LEU A 432 11.06 -8.85 4.70
N GLY A 433 12.20 -8.28 4.31
CA GLY A 433 12.73 -7.08 4.95
C GLY A 433 12.24 -5.81 4.27
N ARG A 434 11.65 -4.89 5.05
CA ARG A 434 11.33 -3.54 4.58
C ARG A 434 12.19 -2.50 5.28
N VAL A 435 13.08 -1.89 4.52
CA VAL A 435 13.77 -0.67 4.96
C VAL A 435 12.78 0.49 4.93
N TYR A 436 12.69 1.25 6.02
CA TYR A 436 11.79 2.40 6.11
C TYR A 436 11.94 3.34 4.91
N THR A 437 10.82 3.91 4.47
CA THR A 437 10.81 4.90 3.40
C THR A 437 11.43 6.19 3.91
N VAL A 438 12.34 6.76 3.13
CA VAL A 438 12.97 8.05 3.40
C VAL A 438 12.53 8.99 2.28
N HIS A 439 12.05 10.17 2.64
CA HIS A 439 11.65 11.18 1.67
C HIS A 439 12.91 11.78 1.00
N PRO A 440 12.90 12.08 -0.31
CA PRO A 440 14.05 12.68 -1.01
C PRO A 440 14.60 13.97 -0.36
N ASN A 441 13.72 14.81 0.22
CA ASN A 441 14.13 15.98 1.00
C ASN A 441 15.08 15.68 2.18
N ASN A 442 15.10 14.44 2.69
CA ASN A 442 16.11 13.99 3.66
C ASN A 442 17.30 13.38 2.91
N ASP A 443 18.09 14.30 2.32
CA ASP A 443 19.03 14.05 1.24
C ASP A 443 19.98 12.86 1.46
N GLU A 444 20.94 13.01 2.36
CA GLU A 444 21.97 12.00 2.61
C GLU A 444 21.39 10.68 3.14
N CYS A 445 20.30 10.73 3.92
CA CYS A 445 19.65 9.52 4.42
C CYS A 445 18.91 8.77 3.30
N TYR A 446 18.37 9.50 2.31
CA TYR A 446 17.76 8.93 1.12
C TYR A 446 18.80 8.18 0.28
N PHE A 447 19.97 8.76 0.05
CA PHE A 447 21.07 8.08 -0.67
C PHE A 447 21.63 6.90 0.12
N LEU A 448 21.79 7.03 1.44
CA LEU A 448 22.15 5.90 2.30
C LEU A 448 21.16 4.74 2.13
N ARG A 449 19.86 5.03 2.08
CA ARG A 449 18.83 4.02 1.83
C ARG A 449 19.00 3.34 0.46
N LEU A 450 19.36 4.07 -0.59
CA LEU A 450 19.65 3.49 -1.91
C LEU A 450 20.85 2.54 -1.85
N LEU A 451 21.91 2.95 -1.15
CA LEU A 451 23.09 2.11 -0.93
C LEU A 451 22.76 0.83 -0.17
N LEU A 452 21.89 0.88 0.84
CA LEU A 452 21.43 -0.31 1.56
C LEU A 452 20.68 -1.34 0.68
N HIS A 453 20.13 -0.91 -0.45
CA HIS A 453 19.49 -1.81 -1.42
C HIS A 453 20.43 -2.32 -2.52
N THR A 454 21.69 -1.86 -2.54
CA THR A 454 22.62 -2.12 -3.65
C THR A 454 23.98 -2.66 -3.19
N VAL A 455 24.48 -2.20 -2.04
CA VAL A 455 25.74 -2.65 -1.44
C VAL A 455 25.51 -3.91 -0.61
N ARG A 456 26.19 -4.99 -0.97
CA ARG A 456 26.16 -6.27 -0.25
C ARG A 456 27.17 -6.27 0.90
N GLY A 457 26.73 -6.75 2.05
CA GLY A 457 27.61 -7.00 3.19
C GLY A 457 28.37 -5.82 3.80
N PRO A 458 27.87 -4.57 3.79
CA PRO A 458 28.61 -3.46 4.38
C PRO A 458 28.87 -3.72 5.86
N THR A 459 30.08 -3.42 6.30
CA THR A 459 30.55 -3.63 7.68
C THR A 459 30.53 -2.36 8.53
N SER A 460 30.27 -1.20 7.94
CA SER A 460 30.15 0.09 8.62
C SER A 460 29.45 1.14 7.74
N PHE A 461 29.19 2.32 8.29
CA PHE A 461 28.74 3.48 7.53
C PHE A 461 29.78 3.94 6.50
N THR A 462 31.06 3.91 6.86
CA THR A 462 32.17 4.23 5.95
C THR A 462 32.24 3.25 4.78
N ASP A 463 32.04 1.97 5.05
CA ASP A 463 32.06 0.91 4.03
C ASP A 463 30.95 1.11 2.99
N LEU A 464 29.76 1.57 3.41
CA LEU A 464 28.68 1.96 2.50
C LEU A 464 29.08 3.08 1.52
N LYS A 465 29.91 4.03 1.97
CA LYS A 465 30.43 5.13 1.14
C LYS A 465 31.65 4.75 0.32
N THR A 466 32.21 3.57 0.52
CA THR A 466 33.42 3.15 -0.17
C THR A 466 33.07 2.60 -1.55
N VAL A 467 33.70 3.14 -2.59
CA VAL A 467 33.55 2.70 -3.99
C VAL A 467 34.95 2.49 -4.57
N ASP A 468 35.23 1.32 -5.13
CA ASP A 468 36.53 0.97 -5.72
C ASP A 468 37.75 1.20 -4.80
N GLY A 469 37.54 1.04 -3.48
CA GLY A 469 38.59 1.23 -2.46
C GLY A 469 38.75 2.68 -1.97
N GLU A 470 38.00 3.63 -2.52
CA GLU A 470 38.02 5.03 -2.10
C GLU A 470 36.75 5.40 -1.32
N VAL A 471 36.92 6.13 -0.22
CA VAL A 471 35.81 6.58 0.61
C VAL A 471 35.26 7.88 0.06
N CYS A 472 34.01 7.89 -0.40
CA CYS A 472 33.32 9.11 -0.81
C CYS A 472 33.02 10.03 0.39
N GLU A 473 32.97 11.34 0.14
CA GLU A 473 32.61 12.32 1.17
C GLU A 473 31.14 12.14 1.58
N THR A 474 30.26 11.96 0.60
CA THR A 474 28.80 11.86 0.78
C THR A 474 28.23 10.53 0.28
N TYR A 475 27.06 10.15 0.80
CA TYR A 475 26.30 9.00 0.29
C TYR A 475 25.78 9.27 -1.13
N ARG A 476 25.44 10.53 -1.45
CA ARG A 476 25.10 10.97 -2.81
C ARG A 476 26.21 10.67 -3.80
N GLU A 477 27.44 11.08 -3.50
CA GLU A 477 28.60 10.83 -4.35
C GLU A 477 28.85 9.34 -4.55
N ALA A 478 28.74 8.53 -3.48
CA ALA A 478 28.83 7.08 -3.58
C ALA A 478 27.74 6.49 -4.50
N CYS A 479 26.52 7.03 -4.47
CA CYS A 479 25.46 6.63 -5.41
C CYS A 479 25.79 7.02 -6.85
N GLN A 480 26.32 8.22 -7.09
CA GLN A 480 26.73 8.69 -8.42
C GLN A 480 27.83 7.81 -9.01
N ARG A 481 28.91 7.56 -8.26
CA ARG A 481 30.01 6.69 -8.70
C ARG A 481 29.56 5.25 -9.00
N ARG A 482 28.54 4.77 -8.28
CA ARG A 482 27.92 3.45 -8.53
C ARG A 482 26.89 3.44 -9.66
N GLY A 483 26.66 4.58 -10.34
CA GLY A 483 25.68 4.68 -11.43
C GLY A 483 24.23 4.51 -10.97
N LEU A 484 23.93 4.80 -9.70
CA LEU A 484 22.59 4.69 -9.14
C LEU A 484 21.74 5.95 -9.38
N LEU A 485 22.37 7.06 -9.75
CA LEU A 485 21.73 8.30 -10.14
C LEU A 485 21.87 8.48 -11.66
N GLU A 486 20.88 9.10 -12.28
CA GLU A 486 20.98 9.51 -13.68
C GLU A 486 22.18 10.46 -13.85
N ASN A 487 22.99 10.20 -14.86
CA ASN A 487 24.20 10.96 -15.15
C ASN A 487 23.92 11.93 -16.29
N ASP A 488 23.95 13.23 -16.00
CA ASP A 488 23.75 14.28 -16.99
C ASP A 488 24.92 14.45 -17.98
N GLN A 489 25.97 13.62 -17.90
CA GLN A 489 27.13 13.68 -18.80
C GLN A 489 26.73 13.64 -20.28
N HIS A 490 25.69 12.88 -20.65
CA HIS A 490 25.21 12.89 -22.04
C HIS A 490 24.57 14.23 -22.43
N TRP A 491 23.94 14.95 -21.48
CA TRP A 491 23.34 16.25 -21.73
C TRP A 491 24.42 17.31 -21.83
N ASP A 492 25.43 17.22 -20.96
CA ASP A 492 26.61 18.05 -21.02
C ASP A 492 27.33 17.89 -22.37
N THR A 493 27.56 16.66 -22.81
CA THR A 493 28.19 16.38 -24.11
C THR A 493 27.31 16.87 -25.27
N THR A 494 26.00 16.64 -25.20
CA THR A 494 25.04 17.10 -26.22
C THR A 494 25.00 18.63 -26.35
N LEU A 495 24.99 19.35 -25.24
CA LEU A 495 25.00 20.82 -25.23
C LEU A 495 26.36 21.37 -25.68
N ALA A 496 27.46 20.76 -25.24
CA ALA A 496 28.80 21.14 -25.68
C ALA A 496 28.97 21.00 -27.20
N GLU A 497 28.47 19.91 -27.80
CA GLU A 497 28.47 19.72 -29.25
C GLU A 497 27.56 20.74 -29.95
N ALA A 498 26.34 20.94 -29.44
CA ALA A 498 25.39 21.89 -30.02
C ALA A 498 25.91 23.34 -29.99
N CYS A 499 26.66 23.75 -28.96
CA CYS A 499 27.30 25.06 -28.91
C CYS A 499 28.26 25.33 -30.08
N LEU A 500 28.81 24.28 -30.71
CA LEU A 500 29.73 24.42 -31.84
C LEU A 500 29.01 24.55 -33.19
N THR A 501 27.76 24.12 -33.28
CA THR A 501 27.06 23.94 -34.57
C THR A 501 25.74 24.69 -34.68
N CYS A 502 25.10 25.06 -33.56
CA CYS A 502 23.75 25.61 -33.52
C CYS A 502 23.76 27.11 -33.22
N PHE A 503 22.73 27.81 -33.71
CA PHE A 503 22.49 29.19 -33.29
C PHE A 503 21.91 29.25 -31.87
N PRO A 504 22.12 30.34 -31.10
CA PRO A 504 21.63 30.45 -29.72
C PRO A 504 20.13 30.18 -29.55
N SER A 505 19.28 30.56 -30.51
CA SER A 505 17.85 30.23 -30.51
C SER A 505 17.57 28.72 -30.58
N GLN A 506 18.28 27.99 -31.43
CA GLN A 506 18.17 26.53 -31.54
C GLN A 506 18.75 25.84 -30.31
N LEU A 507 19.82 26.40 -29.74
CA LEU A 507 20.42 25.92 -28.50
C LEU A 507 19.45 26.09 -27.32
N ARG A 508 18.72 27.21 -27.25
CA ARG A 508 17.63 27.42 -26.29
C ARG A 508 16.51 26.40 -26.47
N SER A 509 16.05 26.13 -27.70
CA SER A 509 15.04 25.08 -27.95
C SER A 509 15.53 23.69 -27.52
N LEU A 510 16.79 23.34 -27.79
CA LEU A 510 17.38 22.07 -27.34
C LEU A 510 17.45 21.99 -25.81
N PHE A 511 17.89 23.07 -25.14
CA PHE A 511 17.91 23.16 -23.69
C PHE A 511 16.51 23.00 -23.09
N ALA A 512 15.49 23.64 -23.68
CA ALA A 512 14.09 23.50 -23.31
C ALA A 512 13.58 22.04 -23.45
N ILE A 513 13.94 21.35 -24.54
CA ILE A 513 13.60 19.93 -24.73
C ILE A 513 14.26 19.07 -23.64
N ILE A 514 15.54 19.29 -23.34
CA ILE A 514 16.26 18.53 -22.31
C ILE A 514 15.57 18.70 -20.94
N ILE A 515 15.28 19.93 -20.52
CA ILE A 515 14.67 20.18 -19.21
C ILE A 515 13.23 19.65 -19.12
N THR A 516 12.44 19.74 -20.20
CA THR A 516 11.01 19.35 -20.19
C THR A 516 10.79 17.86 -20.43
N SER A 517 11.58 17.24 -21.29
CA SER A 517 11.33 15.88 -21.80
C SER A 517 12.32 14.86 -21.27
N CYS A 518 13.47 15.30 -20.78
CA CYS A 518 14.58 14.41 -20.40
C CYS A 518 14.96 14.48 -18.91
N ALA A 519 14.32 15.37 -18.14
CA ALA A 519 14.41 15.45 -16.68
C ALA A 519 15.86 15.35 -16.12
N PRO A 520 16.79 16.24 -16.52
CA PRO A 520 18.16 16.21 -16.04
C PRO A 520 18.23 16.27 -14.51
N SER A 521 19.23 15.61 -13.93
CA SER A 521 19.41 15.51 -12.49
C SER A 521 19.79 16.85 -11.83
N ASN A 522 20.48 17.74 -12.58
CA ASN A 522 20.85 19.08 -12.14
C ASN A 522 20.75 20.11 -13.29
N PRO A 523 19.52 20.56 -13.64
CA PRO A 523 19.32 21.54 -14.71
C PRO A 523 20.00 22.87 -14.42
N GLN A 524 20.14 23.25 -13.14
CA GLN A 524 20.81 24.48 -12.74
C GLN A 524 22.29 24.45 -13.10
N SER A 525 22.99 23.33 -12.87
CA SER A 525 24.40 23.21 -13.26
C SER A 525 24.59 23.28 -14.78
N LEU A 526 23.66 22.74 -15.57
CA LEU A 526 23.69 22.85 -17.03
C LEU A 526 23.44 24.29 -17.48
N TRP A 527 22.46 24.97 -16.89
CA TRP A 527 22.19 26.39 -17.14
C TRP A 527 23.43 27.25 -16.85
N GLU A 528 24.00 27.13 -15.64
CA GLU A 528 25.16 27.94 -15.23
C GLU A 528 26.36 27.74 -16.17
N LYS A 529 26.52 26.53 -16.72
CA LYS A 529 27.60 26.21 -17.66
C LYS A 529 27.38 26.76 -19.07
N TYR A 530 26.14 26.77 -19.57
CA TYR A 530 25.84 27.12 -20.98
C TYR A 530 25.10 28.45 -21.18
N LYS A 531 24.74 29.17 -20.11
CA LYS A 531 23.97 30.43 -20.17
C LYS A 531 24.56 31.49 -21.11
N GLU A 532 25.88 31.58 -21.22
CA GLU A 532 26.52 32.54 -22.13
C GLU A 532 26.28 32.17 -23.60
N SER A 533 26.47 30.90 -23.97
CA SER A 533 26.18 30.40 -25.32
C SER A 533 24.69 30.49 -25.66
N LEU A 534 23.82 30.28 -24.68
CA LEU A 534 22.37 30.43 -24.81
C LEU A 534 21.91 31.89 -24.96
N SER A 535 22.75 32.88 -24.66
CA SER A 535 22.40 34.31 -24.66
C SER A 535 23.18 35.16 -25.66
N GLU A 536 24.02 34.54 -26.50
CA GLU A 536 24.96 35.26 -27.37
C GLU A 536 24.27 36.19 -28.39
N ASP A 537 23.13 35.78 -28.94
CA ASP A 537 22.36 36.58 -29.89
C ASP A 537 21.73 37.83 -29.25
N ILE A 538 21.25 37.72 -28.01
CA ILE A 538 20.73 38.84 -27.21
C ILE A 538 21.85 39.85 -26.93
N LEU A 539 23.02 39.37 -26.51
CA LEU A 539 24.20 40.22 -26.32
C LEU A 539 24.59 40.93 -27.62
N ARG A 540 24.56 40.21 -28.74
CA ARG A 540 24.87 40.77 -30.06
C ARG A 540 23.88 41.86 -30.47
N GLU A 541 22.60 41.71 -30.14
CA GLU A 541 21.58 42.71 -30.42
C GLU A 541 21.78 43.97 -29.58
N GLN A 542 22.03 43.83 -28.28
CA GLN A 542 22.33 44.97 -27.40
C GLN A 542 23.62 45.70 -27.79
N ARG A 543 24.62 44.98 -28.30
CA ARG A 543 25.85 45.60 -28.82
C ARG A 543 25.66 46.45 -30.07
N ARG A 544 24.52 46.34 -30.77
CA ARG A 544 24.19 47.24 -31.89
C ARG A 544 23.85 48.66 -31.42
N THR A 545 23.33 48.80 -30.20
CA THR A 545 22.98 50.09 -29.60
C THR A 545 24.03 50.57 -28.60
N ASN A 546 24.73 49.66 -27.92
CA ASN A 546 25.82 49.98 -27.00
C ASN A 546 26.98 48.98 -27.12
N PRO A 547 28.08 49.31 -27.84
CA PRO A 547 29.17 48.38 -28.14
C PRO A 547 29.91 47.82 -26.92
N GLU A 548 29.89 48.52 -25.79
CA GLU A 548 30.65 48.17 -24.57
C GLU A 548 29.90 47.20 -23.64
N VAL A 549 28.69 46.76 -24.00
CA VAL A 549 27.89 45.84 -23.17
C VAL A 549 28.53 44.45 -23.13
N ASN A 550 28.58 43.87 -21.94
CA ASN A 550 28.99 42.49 -21.68
C ASN A 550 27.83 41.70 -21.07
N PHE A 551 27.98 40.37 -20.95
CA PHE A 551 26.99 39.54 -20.27
C PHE A 551 26.67 40.08 -18.87
N CYS A 552 25.37 40.23 -18.61
CA CYS A 552 24.85 40.71 -17.34
C CYS A 552 23.56 39.96 -16.98
N ALA A 553 23.06 40.15 -15.76
CA ALA A 553 21.85 39.49 -15.29
C ALA A 553 20.62 39.77 -16.19
N GLU A 554 20.53 40.96 -16.78
CA GLU A 554 19.43 41.34 -17.67
C GLU A 554 19.42 40.50 -18.96
N ILE A 555 20.60 40.23 -19.54
CA ILE A 555 20.75 39.39 -20.73
C ILE A 555 20.38 37.93 -20.42
N PHE A 556 20.84 37.40 -19.28
CA PHE A 556 20.51 36.03 -18.87
C PHE A 556 19.02 35.87 -18.54
N ASN A 557 18.41 36.86 -17.88
CA ASN A 557 16.97 36.87 -17.62
C ASN A 557 16.16 36.90 -18.92
N GLN A 558 16.61 37.68 -19.92
CA GLN A 558 15.95 37.70 -21.23
C GLN A 558 16.03 36.34 -21.93
N ALA A 559 17.15 35.63 -21.82
CA ALA A 559 17.26 34.27 -22.35
C ALA A 559 16.37 33.27 -21.62
N LEU A 560 16.16 33.42 -20.30
CA LEU A 560 15.20 32.62 -19.54
C LEU A 560 13.76 32.89 -19.96
N ILE A 561 13.39 34.15 -20.21
CA ILE A 561 12.06 34.51 -20.74
C ILE A 561 11.82 33.82 -22.10
N LEU A 562 12.82 33.85 -22.98
CA LEU A 562 12.75 33.18 -24.29
C LEU A 562 12.79 31.64 -24.22
N LEU A 563 13.02 31.06 -23.05
CA LEU A 563 12.90 29.62 -22.80
C LEU A 563 11.50 29.23 -22.29
N GLU A 564 10.73 30.19 -21.77
CA GLU A 564 9.35 29.99 -21.29
C GLU A 564 8.31 30.09 -22.42
N ASP A 565 8.61 30.84 -23.49
CA ASP A 565 7.83 30.96 -24.73
C ASP A 565 8.03 29.75 -25.66
#